data_AF-A0A829QCW3-F1
#
_entry.id   AF-A0A829QCW3-F1
#
_cell.length_a   1.000
_cell.length_b   1.000
_cell.length_c   1.000
_cell.angle_alpha   90.00
_cell.angle_beta   90.00
_cell.angle_gamma   90.00
#
_symmetry.space_group_name_H-M   'P 1'
#
loop_
_entity.id
_entity.type
_entity.pdbx_description
1 polymer ?
#
loop_
_entity_poly.entity_id
_entity_poly.type
_entity_poly.pdbx_seq_one_letter_code
_entity_poly.pdbx_strand_id
1 'polypeptide(L)'
;MDEAKSVRGVDGDYLSPWHPTGKGQKMPVEPGVSTTLDIDLTEVDAMIKTGHRLRVVISAASLPRYIPSIPELWASRHGQSVVLDPDQPSYLVAPVVIGARAGAA
;
A
#
# COMPACT_ATOMS: atom_id res chain seq x y z
N MET A 1 7.80 -1.90 11.21
CA MET A 1 7.70 -0.47 10.90
C MET A 1 8.63 0.32 11.79
N ASP A 2 9.16 1.46 11.34
CA ASP A 2 9.77 2.45 12.24
C ASP A 2 8.72 3.53 12.56
N GLU A 3 8.13 3.45 13.76
CA GLU A 3 7.05 4.36 14.17
C GLU A 3 7.51 5.81 14.25
N ALA A 4 8.79 6.06 14.62
CA ALA A 4 9.32 7.41 14.78
C ALA A 4 9.51 8.14 13.44
N LYS A 5 9.55 7.41 12.32
CA LYS A 5 9.68 7.96 10.96
C LYS A 5 8.40 7.89 10.16
N SER A 6 7.40 7.17 10.66
CA SER A 6 6.13 7.02 9.97
C SER A 6 5.21 8.21 10.30
N VAL A 7 4.38 8.60 9.35
CA VAL A 7 3.38 9.65 9.54
C VAL A 7 2.01 8.98 9.63
N ARG A 8 1.23 9.34 10.66
CA ARG A 8 -0.14 8.86 10.87
C ARG A 8 -1.15 10.00 10.74
N GLY A 9 -2.34 9.66 10.25
CA GLY A 9 -3.49 10.54 10.23
C GLY A 9 -4.12 10.70 11.61
N VAL A 10 -5.17 11.53 11.67
CA VAL A 10 -5.94 11.78 12.91
C VAL A 10 -6.60 10.52 13.47
N ASP A 11 -6.96 9.59 12.60
CA ASP A 11 -7.61 8.33 12.96
C ASP A 11 -6.60 7.23 13.36
N GLY A 12 -5.31 7.55 13.34
CA GLY A 12 -4.22 6.63 13.72
C GLY A 12 -3.67 5.78 12.57
N ASP A 13 -4.32 5.76 11.41
CA ASP A 13 -3.83 5.05 10.21
C ASP A 13 -2.58 5.69 9.60
N TYR A 14 -1.75 4.90 8.91
CA TYR A 14 -0.56 5.43 8.24
C TYR A 14 -0.92 6.26 7.00
N LEU A 15 -0.41 7.49 6.97
CA LEU A 15 -0.38 8.33 5.77
C LEU A 15 0.91 8.13 4.97
N SER A 16 2.03 7.90 5.67
CA SER A 16 3.31 7.54 5.05
C SER A 16 4.03 6.56 5.97
N PRO A 17 3.89 5.24 5.73
CA PRO A 17 4.60 4.22 6.49
C PRO A 17 6.08 4.16 6.12
N TRP A 18 6.97 4.09 7.12
CA TRP A 18 8.40 3.90 6.87
C TRP A 18 8.87 2.47 7.15
N HIS A 19 9.31 1.78 6.08
CA HIS A 19 9.80 0.41 6.15
C HIS A 19 11.34 0.37 6.19
N PRO A 20 11.96 -0.30 7.19
CA PRO A 20 13.39 -0.54 7.18
C PRO A 20 13.78 -1.51 6.06
N THR A 21 14.70 -1.11 5.19
CA THR A 21 15.13 -1.89 3.99
C THR A 21 16.53 -2.51 4.13
N GLY A 22 17.11 -2.49 5.33
CA GLY A 22 18.46 -3.00 5.60
C GLY A 22 18.57 -4.52 5.64
N LYS A 23 19.81 -5.03 5.68
CA LYS A 23 20.07 -6.46 5.92
C LYS A 23 19.47 -6.88 7.27
N GLY A 24 18.82 -8.04 7.29
CA GLY A 24 18.17 -8.57 8.50
C GLY A 24 16.81 -7.93 8.82
N GLN A 25 16.33 -6.97 8.03
CA GLN A 25 15.02 -6.33 8.23
C GLN A 25 13.88 -7.07 7.51
N LYS A 26 14.21 -8.08 6.70
CA LYS A 26 13.22 -8.92 6.02
C LYS A 26 12.51 -9.80 7.04
N MET A 27 11.19 -9.68 7.09
CA MET A 27 10.34 -10.54 7.91
C MET A 27 9.91 -11.78 7.12
N PRO A 28 9.87 -12.96 7.74
CA PRO A 28 9.33 -14.15 7.10
C PRO A 28 7.81 -14.00 6.91
N VAL A 29 7.29 -14.60 5.85
CA VAL A 29 5.85 -14.76 5.63
C VAL A 29 5.50 -16.24 5.76
N GLU A 30 4.39 -16.54 6.43
CA GLU A 30 3.91 -17.91 6.58
C GLU A 30 2.93 -18.24 5.44
N PRO A 31 3.21 -19.27 4.61
CA PRO A 31 2.33 -19.64 3.52
C PRO A 31 0.91 -19.99 4.00
N GLY A 32 -0.10 -19.41 3.36
CA GLY A 32 -1.51 -19.65 3.69
C GLY A 32 -2.04 -18.80 4.85
N VAL A 33 -1.19 -18.02 5.52
CA VAL A 33 -1.60 -17.07 6.56
C VAL A 33 -1.68 -15.67 5.98
N SER A 34 -2.79 -14.97 6.22
CA SER A 34 -2.93 -13.58 5.80
C SER A 34 -1.92 -12.69 6.52
N THR A 35 -1.27 -11.81 5.77
CA THR A 35 -0.33 -10.83 6.32
C THR A 35 -0.80 -9.44 5.91
N THR A 36 -0.99 -8.55 6.89
CA THR A 36 -1.29 -7.15 6.63
C THR A 36 -0.04 -6.46 6.08
N LEU A 37 -0.20 -5.75 4.96
CA LEU A 37 0.86 -4.99 4.33
C LEU A 37 0.48 -3.51 4.31
N ASP A 38 1.21 -2.70 5.05
CA ASP A 38 1.20 -1.25 4.88
C ASP A 38 2.02 -0.93 3.61
N ILE A 39 1.40 -0.31 2.62
CA ILE A 39 2.03 0.00 1.33
C ILE A 39 2.03 1.52 1.16
N ASP A 40 3.21 2.12 1.14
CA ASP A 40 3.38 3.53 0.80
C ASP A 40 2.99 3.79 -0.66
N LEU A 41 2.28 4.89 -0.89
CA LEU A 41 1.88 5.34 -2.21
C LEU A 41 2.51 6.70 -2.48
N THR A 42 2.94 6.93 -3.72
CA THR A 42 3.34 8.27 -4.14
C THR A 42 2.18 9.23 -3.94
N GLU A 43 2.45 10.38 -3.33
CA GLU A 43 1.45 11.42 -3.12
C GLU A 43 0.85 11.87 -4.46
N VAL A 44 -0.47 12.01 -4.49
CA VAL A 44 -1.24 12.42 -5.66
C VAL A 44 -2.20 13.51 -5.24
N ASP A 45 -2.13 14.66 -5.92
CA ASP A 45 -3.19 15.67 -5.90
C ASP A 45 -4.07 15.48 -7.13
N ALA A 46 -5.30 15.01 -6.91
CA ALA A 46 -6.23 14.70 -8.00
C ALA A 46 -7.70 14.95 -7.63
N MET A 47 -8.45 15.48 -8.58
CA MET A 47 -9.91 15.64 -8.49
C MET A 47 -10.64 14.53 -9.24
N ILE A 48 -11.48 13.77 -8.53
CA ILE A 48 -12.39 12.79 -9.14
C ILE A 48 -13.69 13.51 -9.52
N LYS A 49 -13.85 13.81 -10.81
CA LYS A 49 -15.04 14.49 -11.35
C LYS A 49 -16.26 13.56 -11.38
N THR A 50 -17.45 14.14 -11.47
CA THR A 50 -18.70 13.40 -11.74
C THR A 50 -18.53 12.51 -12.98
N GLY A 51 -18.92 11.25 -12.86
CA GLY A 51 -18.75 10.25 -13.92
C GLY A 51 -17.39 9.54 -13.93
N HIS A 52 -16.38 10.04 -13.21
CA HIS A 52 -15.10 9.36 -13.03
C HIS A 52 -15.18 8.34 -11.88
N ARG A 53 -14.17 7.48 -11.77
CA ARG A 53 -14.06 6.47 -10.71
C ARG A 53 -12.63 6.41 -10.21
N LEU A 54 -12.48 6.29 -8.90
CA LEU A 54 -11.24 5.81 -8.30
C LEU A 54 -11.14 4.30 -8.50
N ARG A 55 -10.01 3.82 -9.00
CA ARG A 55 -9.73 2.39 -9.17
C ARG A 55 -8.40 2.08 -8.49
N VAL A 56 -8.43 1.09 -7.61
CA VAL A 56 -7.23 0.49 -7.02
C VAL A 56 -6.92 -0.79 -7.79
N VAL A 57 -5.67 -0.94 -8.25
CA VAL A 57 -5.20 -2.16 -8.92
C VAL A 57 -4.07 -2.74 -8.09
N ILE A 58 -4.23 -4.00 -7.68
CA ILE A 58 -3.25 -4.72 -6.88
C ILE A 58 -2.56 -5.74 -7.78
N SER A 59 -1.23 -5.75 -7.75
CA SER A 59 -0.39 -6.66 -8.52
C SER A 59 0.75 -7.16 -7.66
N ALA A 60 1.12 -8.42 -7.81
CA ALA A 60 2.26 -9.03 -7.12
C ALA A 60 3.63 -8.47 -7.60
N ALA A 61 3.66 -7.74 -8.72
CA ALA A 61 4.86 -7.15 -9.28
C ALA A 61 4.59 -5.85 -10.06
N SER A 62 5.59 -4.97 -10.08
CA SER A 62 5.59 -3.72 -10.84
C SER A 62 6.89 -3.59 -11.63
N LEU A 63 7.01 -4.40 -12.68
CA LEU A 63 8.18 -4.42 -13.55
C LEU A 63 8.10 -3.29 -14.60
N PRO A 64 9.23 -2.68 -14.99
CA PRO A 64 10.60 -2.97 -14.55
C PRO A 64 11.04 -2.16 -13.31
N ARG A 65 10.12 -1.42 -12.67
CA ARG A 65 10.46 -0.51 -11.56
C ARG A 65 10.98 -1.26 -10.33
N TYR A 66 10.32 -2.36 -9.96
CA TYR A 66 10.68 -3.19 -8.82
C TYR A 66 10.93 -4.62 -9.28
N ILE A 67 12.20 -4.92 -9.56
CA ILE A 67 12.64 -6.26 -9.98
C ILE A 67 13.03 -7.05 -8.73
N PRO A 68 12.32 -8.13 -8.39
CA PRO A 68 12.71 -8.98 -7.28
C PRO A 68 14.03 -9.69 -7.59
N SER A 69 14.82 -9.94 -6.56
CA SER A 69 15.99 -10.81 -6.67
C SER A 69 15.57 -12.25 -6.99
N ILE A 70 16.50 -13.04 -7.57
CA ILE A 70 16.22 -14.45 -7.91
C ILE A 70 15.67 -15.24 -6.72
N PRO A 71 16.22 -15.15 -5.49
CA PRO A 71 15.66 -15.84 -4.34
C PRO A 71 14.23 -15.42 -3.99
N GLU A 72 13.89 -14.13 -4.12
CA GLU A 72 12.54 -13.62 -3.88
C GLU A 72 11.54 -14.15 -4.90
N LEU A 73 11.94 -14.20 -6.17
CA LEU A 73 11.11 -14.76 -7.24
C LEU A 73 10.80 -16.25 -6.97
N TRP A 74 11.80 -17.02 -6.52
CA TRP A 74 11.60 -18.40 -6.10
C TRP A 74 10.67 -18.54 -4.88
N ALA A 75 10.80 -17.64 -3.90
CA ALA A 75 9.94 -17.62 -2.72
C ALA A 75 8.48 -17.30 -3.07
N SER A 76 8.23 -16.42 -4.04
CA SER A 76 6.88 -15.97 -4.43
C SER A 76 6.22 -16.81 -5.55
N ARG A 77 6.78 -17.97 -5.90
CA ARG A 77 6.34 -18.77 -7.07
C ARG A 77 4.92 -19.37 -6.96
N HIS A 78 4.40 -19.48 -5.74
CA HIS A 78 3.14 -20.18 -5.45
C HIS A 78 1.89 -19.29 -5.61
N GLY A 79 2.04 -18.11 -6.20
CA GLY A 79 0.96 -17.13 -6.34
C GLY A 79 0.71 -16.34 -5.06
N GLN A 80 -0.04 -15.25 -5.21
CA GLN A 80 -0.45 -14.37 -4.12
C GLN A 80 -1.94 -14.09 -4.27
N SER A 81 -2.63 -13.91 -3.15
CA SER A 81 -4.06 -13.59 -3.15
C SER A 81 -4.33 -12.43 -2.19
N VAL A 82 -5.36 -11.65 -2.50
CA VAL A 82 -5.87 -10.60 -1.63
C VAL A 82 -7.08 -11.15 -0.90
N VAL A 83 -7.05 -11.07 0.43
CA VAL A 83 -8.18 -11.49 1.26
C VAL A 83 -9.20 -10.37 1.30
N LEU A 84 -10.45 -10.68 0.93
CA LEU A 84 -11.58 -9.78 1.05
C LEU A 84 -12.43 -10.26 2.23
N ASP A 85 -12.25 -9.61 3.37
CA ASP A 85 -12.93 -9.95 4.63
C ASP A 85 -13.66 -8.70 5.14
N PRO A 86 -15.00 -8.72 5.31
CA PRO A 86 -15.73 -7.57 5.84
C PRO A 86 -15.44 -7.29 7.32
N ASP A 87 -15.01 -8.28 8.10
CA ASP A 87 -14.66 -8.12 9.53
C ASP A 87 -13.24 -7.59 9.70
N GLN A 88 -12.38 -7.78 8.68
CA GLN A 88 -11.01 -7.26 8.61
C GLN A 88 -10.71 -6.70 7.20
N PRO A 89 -11.33 -5.57 6.82
CA PRO A 89 -11.23 -5.05 5.47
C PRO A 89 -9.84 -4.50 5.16
N SER A 90 -9.38 -4.72 3.93
CA SER A 90 -8.29 -3.92 3.35
C SER A 90 -8.83 -2.53 2.97
N TYR A 91 -8.03 -1.49 3.17
CA TYR A 91 -8.45 -0.10 2.95
C TYR A 91 -7.36 0.76 2.30
N LEU A 92 -7.79 1.90 1.75
CA LEU A 92 -6.91 2.95 1.22
C LEU A 92 -7.05 4.18 2.11
N VAL A 93 -5.94 4.65 2.66
CA VAL A 93 -5.88 5.88 3.45
C VAL A 93 -5.56 7.04 2.50
N ALA A 94 -6.42 8.06 2.47
CA ALA A 94 -6.18 9.26 1.68
C ALA A 94 -6.87 10.47 2.33
N PRO A 95 -6.20 11.63 2.44
CA PRO A 95 -6.88 12.88 2.77
C PRO A 95 -7.85 13.27 1.65
N VAL A 96 -9.14 13.31 1.94
CA VAL A 96 -10.17 13.69 0.98
C VAL A 96 -10.72 15.07 1.34
N VAL A 97 -10.65 16.00 0.37
CA VAL A 97 -11.28 17.32 0.49
C VAL A 97 -12.56 17.33 -0.33
N ILE A 98 -13.71 17.57 0.32
CA ILE A 98 -15.00 17.68 -0.37
C ILE A 98 -15.30 19.15 -0.64
N GLY A 99 -15.16 19.62 -1.89
CA GLY A 99 -15.57 20.97 -2.30
C GLY A 99 -14.84 21.54 -3.52
N ALA A 100 -15.44 22.57 -4.16
CA ALA A 100 -15.01 23.16 -5.45
C ALA A 100 -13.69 23.96 -5.43
N ARG A 101 -12.86 23.86 -4.39
CA ARG A 101 -11.62 24.64 -4.24
C ARG A 101 -10.33 23.80 -4.18
N ALA A 102 -10.36 22.54 -4.58
CA ALA A 102 -9.17 21.69 -4.66
C ALA A 102 -8.50 21.75 -6.05
N GLY A 103 -8.41 22.94 -6.65
CA GLY A 103 -7.92 23.11 -8.02
C GLY A 103 -7.40 24.50 -8.26
N ALA A 104 -6.30 24.83 -7.59
CA ALA A 104 -5.48 25.99 -7.93
C ALA A 104 -4.02 25.70 -7.54
N ALA A 105 -3.28 25.13 -8.49
CA ALA A 105 -1.85 25.27 -8.62
C ALA A 105 -1.55 25.41 -10.12
#